data_AF-A0A0N0P4D3-F1
#
_entry.id   AF-A0A0N0P4D3-F1
#
_cell.length_a   1.000
_cell.length_b   1.000
_cell.length_c   1.000
_cell.angle_alpha   90.00
_cell.angle_beta   90.00
_cell.angle_gamma   90.00
#
_symmetry.space_group_name_H-M   'P 1'
#
loop_
_entity.id
_entity.type
_entity.pdbx_description
1 polymer ?
#
loop_
_entity_poly.entity_id
_entity_poly.type
_entity_poly.pdbx_seq_one_letter_code
_entity_poly.pdbx_strand_id
1 'polypeptide(L)'
;MAETETLLLQCEAALSNVLLYFMEDVDALARLPPQEQSLATLKACTEALSDLTTAPRVSESIAGYCSELLGHCDVGDGVLLCIITQFLADMSLQEDNGALFLRFGLPSEYLLVLQRWQSLTANTLTCVFDFLSTISTNSALSRQSIRPCIPYILVVMQHNLYSMEILFGASVTLSTLTTLDNENCRLIAQRGGVQILIAAFYHAYRTQTTVGQVERKKSLQSSSALIARAQTRRLEEKTQLCQDVQKWCRDVLLKVCRLPSEAATVALQEADFGAYGHCLALDELKWALMLGR
;
A
#
# COMPACT_ATOMS: atom_id res chain seq x y z
N MET A 1 18.96 -2.09 -22.54
CA MET A 1 18.12 -2.99 -23.37
C MET A 1 18.54 -4.44 -23.18
N ALA A 2 19.73 -4.88 -23.63
CA ALA A 2 20.16 -6.28 -23.46
C ALA A 2 20.21 -6.74 -21.98
N GLU A 3 20.61 -5.88 -21.05
CA GLU A 3 20.65 -6.19 -19.62
C GLU A 3 19.25 -6.35 -19.00
N THR A 4 18.32 -5.45 -19.32
CA THR A 4 16.92 -5.51 -18.88
C THR A 4 16.20 -6.76 -19.38
N GLU A 5 16.40 -7.12 -20.66
CA GLU A 5 15.85 -8.35 -21.23
C GLU A 5 16.42 -9.60 -20.54
N THR A 6 17.72 -9.59 -20.22
CA THR A 6 18.36 -10.68 -19.48
C THR A 6 17.77 -10.81 -18.07
N LEU A 7 17.57 -9.70 -17.35
CA LEU A 7 16.96 -9.69 -16.02
C LEU A 7 15.52 -10.20 -16.04
N LEU A 8 14.72 -9.82 -17.04
CA LEU A 8 13.35 -10.31 -17.19
C LEU A 8 13.31 -11.81 -17.49
N LEU A 9 14.20 -12.33 -18.35
CA LEU A 9 14.30 -13.76 -18.62
C LEU A 9 14.72 -14.56 -17.38
N GLN A 10 15.66 -14.03 -16.59
CA GLN A 10 16.07 -14.64 -15.33
C GLN A 10 14.93 -14.63 -14.30
N CYS A 11 14.19 -13.52 -14.23
CA CYS A 11 13.00 -13.40 -13.38
C CYS A 11 11.92 -14.40 -13.79
N GLU A 12 11.61 -14.50 -15.08
CA GLU A 12 10.62 -15.45 -15.62
C GLU A 12 11.00 -16.91 -15.29
N ALA A 13 12.28 -17.27 -15.48
CA ALA A 13 12.77 -18.60 -15.12
C ALA A 13 12.68 -18.86 -13.61
N ALA A 14 13.04 -17.88 -12.78
CA ALA A 14 12.96 -18.01 -11.33
C ALA A 14 11.51 -18.16 -10.84
N LEU A 15 10.58 -17.36 -11.36
CA LEU A 15 9.14 -17.46 -11.07
C LEU A 15 8.59 -18.83 -11.46
N SER A 16 8.91 -19.31 -12.66
CA SER A 16 8.50 -20.64 -13.13
C SER A 16 9.04 -21.76 -12.24
N ASN A 17 10.33 -21.72 -11.89
CA ASN A 17 10.94 -22.71 -11.02
C ASN A 17 10.29 -22.73 -9.63
N VAL A 18 10.06 -21.54 -9.04
CA VAL A 18 9.38 -21.43 -7.74
C VAL A 18 7.96 -22.00 -7.82
N LEU A 19 7.21 -21.70 -8.87
CA LEU A 19 5.86 -22.24 -9.05
C LEU A 19 5.85 -23.77 -9.14
N LEU A 20 6.79 -24.36 -9.88
CA LEU A 20 6.93 -25.82 -9.97
C LEU A 20 7.22 -26.47 -8.61
N TYR A 21 7.90 -25.78 -7.69
CA TYR A 21 8.05 -26.24 -6.31
C TYR A 21 6.72 -26.31 -5.55
N PHE A 22 5.80 -25.37 -5.78
CA PHE A 22 4.47 -25.39 -5.16
C PHE A 22 3.51 -26.39 -5.79
N MET A 23 3.69 -26.70 -7.08
CA MET A 23 2.87 -27.68 -7.78
C MET A 23 3.25 -29.14 -7.49
N GLU A 24 4.33 -29.38 -6.74
CA GLU A 24 4.87 -30.70 -6.40
C GLU A 24 5.05 -31.63 -7.62
N ASP A 25 5.41 -31.07 -8.78
CA ASP A 25 5.65 -31.86 -10.00
C ASP A 25 6.97 -32.64 -9.87
N VAL A 26 6.86 -33.89 -9.41
CA VAL A 26 7.99 -34.78 -9.08
C VAL A 26 8.97 -34.96 -10.25
N ASP A 27 8.48 -34.97 -11.49
CA ASP A 27 9.32 -35.15 -12.68
C ASP A 27 10.10 -33.86 -13.04
N ALA A 28 9.52 -32.70 -12.74
CA ALA A 28 10.17 -31.40 -12.92
C ALA A 28 11.20 -31.13 -11.81
N LEU A 29 10.88 -31.47 -10.55
CA LEU A 29 11.71 -31.19 -9.37
C LEU A 29 13.13 -31.76 -9.45
N ALA A 30 13.31 -32.92 -10.10
CA ALA A 30 14.63 -33.54 -10.26
C ALA A 30 15.61 -32.73 -11.13
N ARG A 31 15.11 -31.77 -11.92
CA ARG A 31 15.89 -30.94 -12.85
C ARG A 31 16.00 -29.48 -12.42
N LEU A 32 15.35 -29.10 -11.32
CA LEU A 32 15.29 -27.72 -10.86
C LEU A 32 16.48 -27.36 -9.96
N PRO A 33 16.98 -26.11 -10.02
CA PRO A 33 17.91 -25.60 -9.01
C PRO A 33 17.20 -25.53 -7.66
N PRO A 34 17.88 -25.73 -6.52
CA PRO A 34 17.26 -25.70 -5.19
C PRO A 34 16.29 -24.53 -4.99
N GLN A 35 15.17 -24.76 -4.28
CA GLN A 35 14.14 -23.73 -4.07
C GLN A 35 14.73 -22.44 -3.48
N GLU A 36 15.64 -22.57 -2.51
CA GLU A 36 16.36 -21.43 -1.91
C GLU A 36 17.15 -20.62 -2.95
N GLN A 37 17.78 -21.29 -3.92
CA GLN A 37 18.51 -20.64 -5.00
C GLN A 37 17.55 -19.90 -5.94
N SER A 38 16.42 -20.52 -6.29
CA SER A 38 15.39 -19.89 -7.13
C SER A 38 14.80 -18.65 -6.46
N LEU A 39 14.53 -18.72 -5.15
CA LEU A 39 14.04 -17.59 -4.35
C LEU A 39 15.08 -16.47 -4.24
N ALA A 40 16.35 -16.81 -4.03
CA ALA A 40 17.44 -15.84 -4.00
C ALA A 40 17.63 -15.15 -5.37
N THR A 41 17.53 -15.89 -6.46
CA THR A 41 17.55 -15.32 -7.82
C THR A 41 16.37 -14.40 -8.04
N LEU A 42 15.15 -14.83 -7.68
CA LEU A 42 13.95 -14.00 -7.82
C LEU A 42 14.09 -12.68 -7.03
N LYS A 43 14.59 -12.75 -5.80
CA LYS A 43 14.85 -11.57 -4.97
C LYS A 43 15.86 -10.64 -5.64
N ALA A 44 17.00 -11.17 -6.08
CA ALA A 44 18.04 -10.38 -6.73
C ALA A 44 17.55 -9.73 -8.04
N CYS A 45 16.78 -10.46 -8.84
CA CYS A 45 16.15 -9.92 -10.05
C CYS A 45 15.15 -8.82 -9.71
N THR A 46 14.33 -9.02 -8.66
CA THR A 46 13.37 -8.01 -8.21
C THR A 46 14.10 -6.72 -7.83
N GLU A 47 15.08 -6.80 -6.93
CA GLU A 47 15.88 -5.64 -6.49
C GLU A 47 16.57 -4.93 -7.67
N ALA A 48 17.17 -5.69 -8.59
CA ALA A 48 17.83 -5.12 -9.77
C ALA A 48 16.84 -4.44 -10.73
N LEU A 49 15.62 -4.95 -10.86
CA LEU A 49 14.56 -4.37 -11.67
C LEU A 49 13.96 -3.11 -11.02
N SER A 50 13.87 -3.06 -9.68
CA SER A 50 13.45 -1.89 -8.91
C SER A 50 14.43 -0.72 -9.04
N ASP A 51 15.73 -1.01 -9.19
CA ASP A 51 16.79 0.00 -9.35
C ASP A 51 16.83 0.62 -10.76
N LEU A 52 16.03 0.13 -11.71
CA LEU A 52 15.95 0.71 -13.04
C LEU A 52 15.25 2.08 -13.02
N THR A 53 15.74 3.00 -13.85
CA THR A 53 15.15 4.34 -13.99
C THR A 53 13.72 4.32 -14.52
N THR A 54 13.37 3.28 -15.28
CA THR A 54 12.04 3.06 -15.84
C THR A 54 11.65 1.60 -15.66
N ALA A 55 10.47 1.35 -15.09
CA ALA A 55 9.92 0.00 -14.98
C ALA A 55 9.73 -0.64 -16.37
N PRO A 56 10.30 -1.83 -16.61
CA PRO A 56 10.15 -2.49 -17.89
C PRO A 56 8.77 -3.13 -18.05
N ARG A 57 8.37 -3.35 -19.30
CA ARG A 57 7.18 -4.12 -19.62
C ARG A 57 7.43 -5.60 -19.36
N VAL A 58 6.54 -6.26 -18.63
CA VAL A 58 6.64 -7.70 -18.33
C VAL A 58 5.91 -8.56 -19.37
N SER A 59 6.32 -9.83 -19.48
CA SER A 59 5.68 -10.81 -20.35
C SER A 59 4.35 -11.30 -19.76
N GLU A 60 3.51 -11.89 -20.61
CA GLU A 60 2.27 -12.55 -20.14
C GLU A 60 2.57 -13.73 -19.21
N SER A 61 3.66 -14.46 -19.46
CA SER A 61 4.12 -15.56 -18.59
C SER A 61 4.44 -15.07 -17.18
N ILE A 62 5.20 -13.97 -17.05
CA ILE A 62 5.54 -13.39 -15.75
C ILE A 62 4.27 -13.02 -14.98
N ALA A 63 3.33 -12.34 -15.64
CA ALA A 63 2.06 -11.96 -15.01
C ALA A 63 1.23 -13.19 -14.58
N GLY A 64 1.23 -14.24 -15.40
CA GLY A 64 0.60 -15.53 -15.08
C GLY A 64 1.22 -16.19 -13.85
N TYR A 65 2.55 -16.34 -13.83
CA TYR A 65 3.25 -16.94 -12.70
C TYR A 65 3.05 -16.15 -11.41
N CYS A 66 3.09 -14.82 -11.46
CA CYS A 66 2.81 -14.00 -10.28
C CYS A 66 1.38 -14.22 -9.76
N SER A 67 0.39 -14.32 -10.65
CA SER A 67 -1.00 -14.58 -10.26
C SER A 67 -1.16 -15.95 -9.59
N GLU A 68 -0.63 -17.00 -10.21
CA GLU A 68 -0.67 -18.36 -9.67
C GLU A 68 0.07 -18.47 -8.34
N LEU A 69 1.27 -17.89 -8.24
CA LEU A 69 2.05 -17.89 -7.00
C LEU A 69 1.33 -17.15 -5.87
N LEU A 70 0.69 -16.00 -6.14
CA LEU A 70 -0.12 -15.32 -5.11
C LEU A 70 -1.28 -16.19 -4.65
N GLY A 71 -1.92 -16.93 -5.55
CA GLY A 71 -2.98 -17.87 -5.23
C GLY A 71 -2.52 -19.07 -4.38
N HIS A 72 -1.25 -19.46 -4.51
CA HIS A 72 -0.63 -20.57 -3.77
C HIS A 72 0.14 -20.16 -2.51
N CYS A 73 0.42 -18.86 -2.33
CA CYS A 73 1.11 -18.35 -1.15
C CYS A 73 0.23 -18.48 0.10
N ASP A 74 0.44 -19.55 0.87
CA ASP A 74 -0.05 -19.63 2.24
C ASP A 74 0.77 -18.80 3.22
N VAL A 75 0.24 -18.62 4.43
CA VAL A 75 0.82 -17.82 5.51
C VAL A 75 2.27 -18.22 5.88
N GLY A 76 2.70 -19.43 5.50
CA GLY A 76 4.02 -19.97 5.80
C GLY A 76 5.17 -19.40 4.97
N ASP A 77 4.92 -18.89 3.75
CA ASP A 77 5.99 -18.39 2.85
C ASP A 77 5.94 -16.86 2.71
N GLY A 78 6.05 -16.18 3.86
CA GLY A 78 6.02 -14.71 3.92
C GLY A 78 7.17 -14.04 3.15
N VAL A 79 8.27 -14.76 2.89
CA VAL A 79 9.41 -14.24 2.11
C VAL A 79 9.04 -14.19 0.64
N LEU A 80 8.53 -15.29 0.07
CA LEU A 80 8.09 -15.30 -1.32
C LEU A 80 6.98 -14.29 -1.58
N LEU A 81 5.98 -14.24 -0.70
CA LEU A 81 4.90 -13.26 -0.81
C LEU A 81 5.42 -11.82 -0.81
N CYS A 82 6.38 -11.51 0.07
CA CYS A 82 7.02 -10.19 0.09
C CYS A 82 7.75 -9.89 -1.23
N ILE A 83 8.50 -10.84 -1.78
CA ILE A 83 9.24 -10.65 -3.03
C ILE A 83 8.27 -10.42 -4.21
N ILE A 84 7.22 -11.25 -4.34
CA ILE A 84 6.25 -11.12 -5.43
C ILE A 84 5.49 -9.81 -5.34
N THR A 85 5.02 -9.45 -4.13
CA THR A 85 4.28 -8.19 -3.95
C THR A 85 5.16 -6.96 -4.20
N GLN A 86 6.43 -7.00 -3.83
CA GLN A 86 7.41 -5.95 -4.18
C GLN A 86 7.60 -5.86 -5.70
N PHE A 87 7.86 -6.99 -6.35
CA PHE A 87 8.03 -7.06 -7.80
C PHE A 87 6.82 -6.48 -8.53
N LEU A 88 5.61 -6.88 -8.15
CA LEU A 88 4.38 -6.39 -8.77
C LEU A 88 4.17 -4.88 -8.52
N ALA A 89 4.47 -4.39 -7.31
CA ALA A 89 4.40 -2.97 -7.00
C ALA A 89 5.32 -2.16 -7.92
N ASP A 90 6.59 -2.55 -8.04
CA ASP A 90 7.57 -1.84 -8.87
C ASP A 90 7.23 -1.91 -10.36
N MET A 91 6.83 -3.09 -10.85
CA MET A 91 6.47 -3.28 -12.25
C MET A 91 5.15 -2.56 -12.60
N SER A 92 4.29 -2.27 -11.63
CA SER A 92 3.05 -1.53 -11.86
C SER A 92 3.24 -0.07 -12.23
N LEU A 93 4.45 0.48 -12.00
CA LEU A 93 4.81 1.84 -12.42
C LEU A 93 4.84 1.99 -13.95
N GLN A 94 4.95 0.88 -14.69
CA GLN A 94 4.81 0.86 -16.14
C GLN A 94 3.32 0.74 -16.52
N GLU A 95 2.78 1.73 -17.23
CA GLU A 95 1.35 1.82 -17.53
C GLU A 95 0.81 0.60 -18.29
N ASP A 96 1.59 0.09 -19.25
CA ASP A 96 1.25 -1.11 -20.04
C ASP A 96 1.06 -2.36 -19.16
N ASN A 97 1.79 -2.46 -18.04
CA ASN A 97 1.68 -3.60 -17.14
C ASN A 97 0.37 -3.57 -16.36
N GLY A 98 -0.22 -2.40 -16.11
CA GLY A 98 -1.49 -2.28 -15.40
C GLY A 98 -2.63 -3.04 -16.09
N ALA A 99 -2.78 -2.89 -17.41
CA ALA A 99 -3.80 -3.60 -18.17
C ALA A 99 -3.57 -5.12 -18.18
N LEU A 100 -2.30 -5.53 -18.27
CA LEU A 100 -1.88 -6.92 -18.20
C LEU A 100 -2.25 -7.55 -16.85
N PHE A 101 -1.93 -6.87 -15.75
CA PHE A 101 -2.22 -7.32 -14.39
C PHE A 101 -3.71 -7.50 -14.11
N LEU A 102 -4.56 -6.62 -14.66
CA LEU A 102 -6.01 -6.79 -14.58
C LEU A 102 -6.49 -8.05 -15.34
N ARG A 103 -5.92 -8.32 -16.53
CA ARG A 103 -6.30 -9.48 -17.35
C ARG A 103 -5.99 -10.80 -16.65
N PHE A 104 -4.89 -10.84 -15.89
CA PHE A 104 -4.47 -12.00 -15.12
C PHE A 104 -5.13 -12.11 -13.73
N GLY A 105 -6.07 -11.21 -13.40
CA GLY A 105 -6.86 -11.32 -12.17
C GLY A 105 -6.12 -10.93 -10.90
N LEU A 106 -4.97 -10.25 -10.97
CA LEU A 106 -4.18 -9.86 -9.79
C LEU A 106 -4.98 -9.09 -8.73
N PRO A 107 -5.95 -8.20 -9.05
CA PRO A 107 -6.79 -7.59 -8.01
C PRO A 107 -7.52 -8.60 -7.12
N SER A 108 -7.97 -9.73 -7.68
CA SER A 108 -8.62 -10.81 -6.93
C SER A 108 -7.64 -11.53 -6.02
N GLU A 109 -6.40 -11.75 -6.47
CA GLU A 109 -5.36 -12.35 -5.64
C GLU A 109 -4.98 -11.43 -4.47
N TYR A 110 -4.84 -10.13 -4.72
CA TYR A 110 -4.58 -9.16 -3.65
C TYR A 110 -5.74 -9.03 -2.65
N LEU A 111 -6.99 -9.29 -3.07
CA LEU A 111 -8.12 -9.41 -2.14
C LEU A 111 -7.91 -10.58 -1.16
N LEU A 112 -7.50 -11.75 -1.66
CA LEU A 112 -7.22 -12.92 -0.84
C LEU A 112 -6.04 -12.68 0.11
N VAL A 113 -4.99 -12.01 -0.37
CA VAL A 113 -3.86 -11.57 0.46
C VAL A 113 -4.34 -10.65 1.58
N LEU A 114 -5.13 -9.62 1.27
CA LEU A 114 -5.65 -8.66 2.27
C LEU A 114 -6.63 -9.29 3.26
N GLN A 115 -7.37 -10.33 2.89
CA GLN A 115 -8.19 -11.08 3.85
C GLN A 115 -7.37 -11.69 4.99
N ARG A 116 -6.10 -12.00 4.73
CA ARG A 116 -5.15 -12.59 5.68
C ARG A 116 -4.21 -11.55 6.29
N TRP A 117 -4.57 -10.27 6.29
CA TRP A 117 -3.68 -9.16 6.69
C TRP A 117 -2.97 -9.32 8.04
N GLN A 118 -3.57 -10.05 8.98
CA GLN A 118 -3.03 -10.28 10.33
C GLN A 118 -1.71 -11.05 10.33
N SER A 119 -1.48 -11.86 9.29
CA SER A 119 -0.24 -12.62 9.13
C SER A 119 0.78 -11.94 8.21
N LEU A 120 0.45 -10.78 7.66
CA LEU A 120 1.33 -10.05 6.76
C LEU A 120 2.29 -9.15 7.55
N THR A 121 3.51 -9.04 7.04
CA THR A 121 4.46 -8.06 7.58
C THR A 121 4.08 -6.64 7.16
N ALA A 122 4.56 -5.63 7.89
CA ALA A 122 4.36 -4.24 7.51
C ALA A 122 4.88 -3.95 6.09
N ASN A 123 6.04 -4.50 5.73
CA ASN A 123 6.61 -4.35 4.39
C ASN A 123 5.67 -4.91 3.32
N THR A 124 5.18 -6.14 3.50
CA THR A 124 4.24 -6.77 2.56
C THR A 124 2.96 -5.94 2.39
N LEU A 125 2.42 -5.39 3.48
CA LEU A 125 1.25 -4.51 3.43
C LEU A 125 1.55 -3.22 2.64
N THR A 126 2.73 -2.63 2.82
CA THR A 126 3.17 -1.47 2.05
C THR A 126 3.24 -1.79 0.56
N CYS A 127 3.86 -2.91 0.17
CA CYS A 127 3.93 -3.33 -1.24
C CYS A 127 2.54 -3.59 -1.84
N VAL A 128 1.62 -4.17 -1.06
CA VAL A 128 0.21 -4.33 -1.46
C VAL A 128 -0.43 -2.99 -1.75
N PHE A 129 -0.26 -2.00 -0.88
CA PHE A 129 -0.82 -0.67 -1.09
C PHE A 129 -0.16 0.08 -2.25
N ASP A 130 1.14 -0.05 -2.43
CA ASP A 130 1.86 0.56 -3.57
C ASP A 130 1.35 0.01 -4.90
N PHE A 131 1.18 -1.32 -5.00
CA PHE A 131 0.56 -1.94 -6.17
C PHE A 131 -0.86 -1.42 -6.41
N LEU A 132 -1.75 -1.56 -5.41
CA LEU A 132 -3.18 -1.22 -5.56
C LEU A 132 -3.39 0.27 -5.88
N SER A 133 -2.64 1.16 -5.23
CA SER A 133 -2.73 2.60 -5.49
C SER A 133 -2.24 2.94 -6.91
N THR A 134 -1.12 2.36 -7.35
CA THR A 134 -0.56 2.61 -8.67
C THR A 134 -1.51 2.19 -9.78
N ILE A 135 -2.00 0.94 -9.78
CA ILE A 135 -2.88 0.46 -10.85
C ILE A 135 -4.25 1.15 -10.86
N SER A 136 -4.69 1.72 -9.73
CA SER A 136 -5.99 2.40 -9.61
C SER A 136 -5.96 3.88 -10.03
N THR A 137 -4.78 4.48 -10.15
CA THR A 137 -4.61 5.91 -10.42
C THR A 137 -5.22 6.31 -11.77
N ASN A 138 -4.92 5.57 -12.85
CA ASN A 138 -5.27 5.98 -14.22
C ASN A 138 -6.43 5.19 -14.86
N SER A 139 -6.99 4.19 -14.19
CA SER A 139 -7.98 3.28 -14.79
C SER A 139 -9.23 3.10 -13.95
N ALA A 140 -10.39 3.47 -14.51
CA ALA A 140 -11.68 3.21 -13.91
C ALA A 140 -11.97 1.71 -13.76
N LEU A 141 -11.52 0.89 -14.73
CA LEU A 141 -11.65 -0.57 -14.66
C LEU A 141 -10.85 -1.13 -13.48
N SER A 142 -9.64 -0.62 -13.23
CA SER A 142 -8.83 -1.01 -12.07
C SER A 142 -9.54 -0.66 -10.78
N ARG A 143 -10.07 0.57 -10.66
CA ARG A 143 -10.81 1.01 -9.46
C ARG A 143 -12.03 0.13 -9.16
N GLN A 144 -12.74 -0.31 -10.20
CA GLN A 144 -13.86 -1.23 -10.06
C GLN A 144 -13.40 -2.62 -9.63
N SER A 145 -12.30 -3.13 -10.20
CA SER A 145 -11.75 -4.47 -9.90
C SER A 145 -11.18 -4.55 -8.48
N ILE A 146 -10.61 -3.45 -7.96
CA ILE A 146 -10.01 -3.37 -6.63
C ILE A 146 -11.03 -3.00 -5.54
N ARG A 147 -12.22 -2.50 -5.90
CA ARG A 147 -13.28 -2.12 -4.95
C ARG A 147 -13.51 -3.16 -3.82
N PRO A 148 -13.51 -4.48 -4.07
CA PRO A 148 -13.65 -5.49 -3.01
C PRO A 148 -12.58 -5.40 -1.91
N CYS A 149 -11.41 -4.83 -2.17
CA CYS A 149 -10.33 -4.65 -1.20
C CYS A 149 -10.60 -3.53 -0.18
N ILE A 150 -11.49 -2.56 -0.50
CA ILE A 150 -11.75 -1.37 0.34
C ILE A 150 -12.05 -1.71 1.81
N PRO A 151 -12.97 -2.66 2.14
CA PRO A 151 -13.23 -3.02 3.52
C PRO A 151 -11.98 -3.53 4.25
N TYR A 152 -11.12 -4.30 3.58
CA TYR A 152 -9.91 -4.85 4.17
C TYR A 152 -8.82 -3.81 4.36
N ILE A 153 -8.69 -2.86 3.43
CA ILE A 153 -7.80 -1.69 3.59
C ILE A 153 -8.20 -0.90 4.85
N LEU A 154 -9.49 -0.65 5.04
CA LEU A 154 -10.01 0.05 6.22
C LEU A 154 -9.74 -0.73 7.53
N VAL A 155 -9.93 -2.05 7.53
CA VAL A 155 -9.62 -2.91 8.67
C VAL A 155 -8.12 -2.86 9.00
N VAL A 156 -7.25 -2.92 7.99
CA VAL A 156 -5.79 -2.80 8.19
C VAL A 156 -5.44 -1.45 8.82
N MET A 157 -6.01 -0.34 8.33
CA MET A 157 -5.80 0.99 8.92
C MET A 157 -6.21 1.04 10.39
N GLN A 158 -7.39 0.50 10.71
CA GLN A 158 -7.94 0.51 12.06
C GLN A 158 -7.05 -0.25 13.06
N HIS A 159 -6.48 -1.38 12.65
CA HIS A 159 -5.63 -2.20 13.51
C HIS A 159 -4.16 -1.75 13.55
N ASN A 160 -3.73 -0.94 12.58
CA ASN A 160 -2.35 -0.47 12.46
C ASN A 160 -2.24 1.06 12.62
N LEU A 161 -3.09 1.67 13.45
CA LEU A 161 -3.09 3.12 13.68
C LEU A 161 -1.71 3.69 14.11
N TYR A 162 -0.86 2.87 14.72
CA TYR A 162 0.47 3.27 15.17
C TYR A 162 1.56 3.20 14.08
N SER A 163 1.29 2.56 12.94
CA SER A 163 2.24 2.47 11.83
C SER A 163 1.94 3.53 10.78
N MET A 164 2.75 4.60 10.77
CA MET A 164 2.58 5.72 9.82
C MET A 164 2.77 5.29 8.36
N GLU A 165 3.64 4.31 8.10
CA GLU A 165 3.89 3.77 6.75
C GLU A 165 2.65 3.04 6.21
N ILE A 166 2.04 2.19 7.04
CA ILE A 166 0.80 1.48 6.69
C ILE A 166 -0.34 2.47 6.50
N LEU A 167 -0.48 3.46 7.41
CA LEU A 167 -1.51 4.50 7.27
C LEU A 167 -1.31 5.33 6.01
N PHE A 168 -0.07 5.65 5.65
CA PHE A 168 0.25 6.39 4.44
C PHE A 168 -0.17 5.60 3.19
N GLY A 169 0.33 4.36 3.03
CA GLY A 169 0.01 3.50 1.89
C GLY A 169 -1.50 3.26 1.75
N ALA A 170 -2.18 2.96 2.85
CA ALA A 170 -3.63 2.75 2.84
C ALA A 170 -4.40 4.03 2.47
N SER A 171 -4.00 5.19 2.99
CA SER A 171 -4.65 6.47 2.67
C SER A 171 -4.47 6.85 1.20
N VAL A 172 -3.27 6.65 0.64
CA VAL A 172 -2.99 6.85 -0.80
C VAL A 172 -3.83 5.90 -1.64
N THR A 173 -3.93 4.62 -1.25
CA THR A 173 -4.75 3.63 -1.94
C THR A 173 -6.22 4.02 -1.93
N LEU A 174 -6.78 4.44 -0.79
CA LEU A 174 -8.17 4.89 -0.74
C LEU A 174 -8.40 6.19 -1.53
N SER A 175 -7.41 7.08 -1.55
CA SER A 175 -7.47 8.33 -2.33
C SER A 175 -7.51 8.07 -3.84
N THR A 176 -6.66 7.17 -4.32
CA THR A 176 -6.60 6.77 -5.73
C THR A 176 -7.87 6.01 -6.12
N LEU A 177 -8.35 5.09 -5.28
CA LEU A 177 -9.62 4.36 -5.49
C LEU A 177 -10.86 5.26 -5.53
N THR A 178 -10.88 6.38 -4.80
CA THR A 178 -12.02 7.32 -4.78
C THR A 178 -11.98 8.36 -5.89
N THR A 179 -10.89 8.42 -6.67
CA THR A 179 -10.74 9.42 -7.72
C THR A 179 -11.75 9.19 -8.84
N LEU A 180 -12.73 10.10 -8.95
CA LEU A 180 -13.83 10.04 -9.92
C LEU A 180 -14.66 8.74 -9.82
N ASP A 181 -14.70 8.07 -8.66
CA ASP A 181 -15.48 6.84 -8.44
C ASP A 181 -16.41 6.99 -7.23
N ASN A 182 -17.65 7.37 -7.52
CA ASN A 182 -18.68 7.62 -6.51
C ASN A 182 -19.10 6.35 -5.75
N GLU A 183 -19.01 5.17 -6.38
CA GLU A 183 -19.36 3.91 -5.73
C GLU A 183 -18.30 3.53 -4.68
N ASN A 184 -17.02 3.78 -4.97
CA ASN A 184 -15.95 3.60 -4.01
C ASN A 184 -16.11 4.58 -2.82
N CYS A 185 -16.45 5.84 -3.08
CA CYS A 185 -16.76 6.80 -2.01
C CYS A 185 -17.93 6.33 -1.13
N ARG A 186 -19.02 5.85 -1.73
CA ARG A 186 -20.19 5.34 -1.00
C ARG A 186 -19.81 4.12 -0.15
N LEU A 187 -19.04 3.19 -0.70
CA LEU A 187 -18.60 2.00 0.02
C LEU A 187 -17.73 2.35 1.23
N ILE A 188 -16.80 3.29 1.12
CA ILE A 188 -15.98 3.75 2.24
C ILE A 188 -16.87 4.32 3.37
N ALA A 189 -17.85 5.16 3.02
CA ALA A 189 -18.79 5.70 4.01
C ALA A 189 -19.59 4.59 4.72
N GLN A 190 -20.14 3.63 3.96
CA GLN A 190 -20.91 2.50 4.51
C GLN A 190 -20.10 1.57 5.41
N ARG A 191 -18.78 1.54 5.24
CA ARG A 191 -17.87 0.66 6.00
C ARG A 191 -17.17 1.37 7.16
N GLY A 192 -17.71 2.51 7.61
CA GLY A 192 -17.16 3.26 8.75
C GLY A 192 -15.84 3.98 8.43
N GLY A 193 -15.49 4.10 7.15
CA GLY A 193 -14.22 4.67 6.73
C GLY A 193 -14.03 6.13 7.13
N VAL A 194 -15.12 6.90 7.27
CA VAL A 194 -15.06 8.30 7.75
C VAL A 194 -14.41 8.38 9.14
N GLN A 195 -14.88 7.58 10.11
CA GLN A 195 -14.31 7.59 11.46
C GLN A 195 -12.87 7.07 11.47
N ILE A 196 -12.57 6.03 10.68
CA ILE A 196 -11.22 5.45 10.59
C ILE A 196 -10.23 6.48 10.05
N LEU A 197 -10.61 7.22 9.01
CA LEU A 197 -9.79 8.27 8.40
C LEU A 197 -9.59 9.46 9.34
N ILE A 198 -10.62 9.86 10.11
CA ILE A 198 -10.49 10.91 11.14
C ILE A 198 -9.53 10.46 12.25
N ALA A 199 -9.64 9.20 12.71
CA ALA A 199 -8.75 8.64 13.72
C ALA A 199 -7.29 8.58 13.23
N ALA A 200 -7.07 8.13 11.99
CA ALA A 200 -5.75 8.11 11.36
C ALA A 200 -5.16 9.52 11.20
N PHE A 201 -5.96 10.47 10.71
CA PHE A 201 -5.57 11.88 10.61
C PHE A 201 -5.14 12.45 11.96
N TYR A 202 -5.97 12.25 12.99
CA TYR A 202 -5.68 12.75 14.33
C TYR A 202 -4.44 12.11 14.93
N HIS A 203 -4.27 10.79 14.75
CA HIS A 203 -3.12 10.08 15.26
C HIS A 203 -1.82 10.55 14.59
N ALA A 204 -1.83 10.80 13.28
CA ALA A 204 -0.70 11.38 12.57
C ALA A 204 -0.37 12.80 13.08
N TYR A 205 -1.39 13.64 13.30
CA TYR A 205 -1.21 14.97 13.89
C TYR A 205 -0.61 14.92 15.31
N ARG A 206 -1.12 14.04 16.17
CA ARG A 206 -0.57 13.83 17.54
C ARG A 206 0.86 13.33 17.50
N THR A 207 1.18 12.43 16.57
CA THR A 207 2.52 11.89 16.40
C THR A 207 3.48 13.00 15.96
N GLN A 208 3.08 13.81 14.97
CA GLN A 208 3.85 14.96 14.50
C GLN A 208 4.17 15.95 15.65
N THR A 209 3.15 16.32 16.44
CA THR A 209 3.31 17.27 17.55
C THR A 209 4.19 16.71 18.67
N THR A 210 4.06 15.42 18.99
CA THR A 210 4.89 14.75 20.01
C THR A 210 6.35 14.62 19.57
N VAL A 211 6.57 14.22 18.31
CA VAL A 211 7.89 14.09 17.70
C VAL A 211 8.63 15.44 17.70
N GLY A 212 7.93 16.53 17.35
CA GLY A 212 8.47 17.89 17.42
C GLY A 212 8.86 18.36 18.83
N GLN A 213 8.19 17.88 19.88
CA GLN A 213 8.46 18.28 21.27
C GLN A 213 9.53 17.44 21.96
N VAL A 214 9.54 16.13 21.74
CA VAL A 214 10.47 15.19 22.42
C VAL A 214 11.87 15.29 21.83
N GLU A 215 12.00 15.43 20.51
CA GLU A 215 13.31 15.35 19.85
C GLU A 215 14.06 16.69 19.81
N ARG A 216 13.34 17.82 19.84
CA ARG A 216 13.96 19.15 20.13
C ARG A 216 14.70 19.17 21.46
N LYS A 217 14.25 18.39 22.44
CA LYS A 217 14.93 18.26 23.75
C LYS A 217 16.17 17.35 23.68
N LYS A 218 16.18 16.34 22.81
CA LYS A 218 17.30 15.39 22.64
C LYS A 218 18.42 15.95 21.74
N SER A 219 18.10 16.72 20.71
CA SER A 219 19.12 17.33 19.82
C SER A 219 20.01 18.35 20.53
N LEU A 220 19.51 18.97 21.61
CA LEU A 220 20.29 19.83 22.51
C LEU A 220 21.30 19.06 23.37
N GLN A 221 21.22 17.72 23.44
CA GLN A 221 22.05 16.87 24.30
C GLN A 221 23.09 16.03 23.53
N SER A 222 23.06 16.01 22.20
CA SER A 222 23.97 15.20 21.39
C SER A 222 25.33 15.89 21.19
N SER A 223 26.41 15.26 21.67
CA SER A 223 27.78 15.81 21.62
C SER A 223 28.50 15.66 20.27
N SER A 224 27.90 14.97 19.29
CA SER A 224 28.51 14.71 17.97
C SER A 224 27.63 15.24 16.84
N ALA A 225 28.22 16.07 15.97
CA ALA A 225 27.53 16.72 14.84
C ALA A 225 27.00 15.72 13.79
N LEU A 226 27.68 14.58 13.60
CA LEU A 226 27.23 13.54 12.66
C LEU A 226 25.98 12.81 13.18
N ILE A 227 25.96 12.50 14.48
CA ILE A 227 24.80 11.87 15.13
C ILE A 227 23.62 12.84 15.13
N ALA A 228 23.86 14.12 15.44
CA ALA A 228 22.84 15.16 15.38
C ALA A 228 22.23 15.29 13.98
N ARG A 229 23.05 15.33 12.91
CA ARG A 229 22.56 15.41 11.52
C ARG A 229 21.73 14.20 11.11
N ALA A 230 22.18 12.98 11.43
CA ALA A 230 21.43 11.77 11.12
C ALA A 230 20.08 11.72 11.87
N GLN A 231 20.05 12.20 13.12
CA GLN A 231 18.81 12.33 13.90
C GLN A 231 17.86 13.37 13.30
N THR A 232 18.37 14.55 12.93
CA THR A 232 17.55 15.60 12.30
C THR A 232 16.93 15.10 11.01
N ARG A 233 17.68 14.41 10.15
CA ARG A 233 17.15 13.86 8.90
C ARG A 233 16.02 12.85 9.14
N ARG A 234 16.20 11.90 10.06
CA ARG A 234 15.15 10.92 10.42
C ARG A 234 13.91 11.60 11.00
N LEU A 235 14.10 12.66 11.78
CA LEU A 235 13.02 13.46 12.34
C LEU A 235 12.23 14.19 11.25
N GLU A 236 12.92 14.77 10.26
CA GLU A 236 12.31 15.42 9.10
C GLU A 236 11.50 14.39 8.28
N GLU A 237 12.08 13.23 7.96
CA GLU A 237 11.41 12.14 7.24
C GLU A 237 10.13 11.68 7.97
N LYS A 238 10.20 11.47 9.30
CA LYS A 238 9.04 11.07 10.10
C LYS A 238 7.96 12.16 10.19
N THR A 239 8.38 13.42 10.28
CA THR A 239 7.47 14.57 10.29
C THR A 239 6.75 14.69 8.96
N GLN A 240 7.48 14.53 7.85
CA GLN A 240 6.94 14.55 6.50
C GLN A 240 5.92 13.42 6.31
N LEU A 241 6.24 12.20 6.71
CA LEU A 241 5.31 11.08 6.64
C LEU A 241 4.00 11.34 7.41
N CYS A 242 4.06 11.96 8.61
CA CYS A 242 2.86 12.34 9.35
C CYS A 242 2.02 13.40 8.62
N GLN A 243 2.66 14.34 7.91
CA GLN A 243 1.95 15.34 7.09
C GLN A 243 1.31 14.69 5.88
N ASP A 244 1.98 13.72 5.26
CA ASP A 244 1.46 13.01 4.11
C ASP A 244 0.26 12.14 4.48
N VAL A 245 0.29 11.43 5.63
CA VAL A 245 -0.90 10.72 6.16
C VAL A 245 -2.07 11.70 6.35
N GLN A 246 -1.83 12.85 6.98
CA GLN A 246 -2.88 13.88 7.18
C GLN A 246 -3.44 14.38 5.85
N LYS A 247 -2.57 14.68 4.88
CA LYS A 247 -2.94 15.14 3.53
C LYS A 247 -3.84 14.13 2.84
N TRP A 248 -3.43 12.86 2.80
CA TRP A 248 -4.17 11.83 2.08
C TRP A 248 -5.46 11.43 2.80
N CYS A 249 -5.46 11.31 4.13
CA CYS A 249 -6.69 11.13 4.89
C CYS A 249 -7.71 12.24 4.62
N ARG A 250 -7.27 13.50 4.63
CA ARG A 250 -8.12 14.66 4.32
C ARG A 250 -8.65 14.61 2.90
N ASP A 251 -7.83 14.24 1.92
CA ASP A 251 -8.25 14.10 0.53
C ASP A 251 -9.36 13.05 0.37
N VAL A 252 -9.20 11.86 0.96
CA VAL A 252 -10.24 10.81 0.93
C VAL A 252 -11.52 11.32 1.61
N LEU A 253 -11.39 11.92 2.80
CA LEU A 253 -12.54 12.46 3.53
C LEU A 253 -13.30 13.51 2.72
N LEU A 254 -12.60 14.42 2.03
CA LEU A 254 -13.23 15.42 1.17
C LEU A 254 -13.97 14.77 0.00
N LYS A 255 -13.37 13.78 -0.67
CA LYS A 255 -14.01 13.05 -1.78
C LYS A 255 -15.26 12.29 -1.32
N VAL A 256 -15.18 11.61 -0.18
CA VAL A 256 -16.28 10.83 0.39
C VAL A 256 -17.40 11.74 0.91
N CYS A 257 -17.07 12.78 1.69
CA CYS A 257 -18.06 13.59 2.39
C CYS A 257 -18.77 14.62 1.49
N ARG A 258 -18.17 14.99 0.36
CA ARG A 258 -18.78 15.87 -0.66
C ARG A 258 -19.66 15.13 -1.65
N LEU A 259 -19.60 13.80 -1.69
CA LEU A 259 -20.53 13.01 -2.48
C LEU A 259 -21.96 13.22 -1.95
N PRO A 260 -22.95 13.56 -2.80
CA PRO A 260 -24.35 13.64 -2.39
C PRO A 260 -24.92 12.24 -2.17
N SER A 261 -24.55 11.63 -1.04
CA SER A 261 -24.97 10.29 -0.63
C SER A 261 -25.46 10.30 0.81
N GLU A 262 -26.55 9.60 1.06
CA GLU A 262 -27.11 9.43 2.40
C GLU A 262 -26.09 8.78 3.34
N ALA A 263 -25.44 7.69 2.91
CA ALA A 263 -24.40 7.01 3.69
C ALA A 263 -23.26 7.95 4.12
N ALA A 264 -22.79 8.83 3.24
CA ALA A 264 -21.74 9.80 3.57
C ALA A 264 -22.24 10.90 4.52
N THR A 265 -23.51 11.28 4.41
CA THR A 265 -24.16 12.24 5.32
C THR A 265 -24.31 11.69 6.72
N VAL A 266 -24.87 10.48 6.84
CA VAL A 266 -25.02 9.79 8.12
C VAL A 266 -23.65 9.58 8.76
N ALA A 267 -22.69 9.03 8.02
CA ALA A 267 -21.34 8.78 8.53
C ALA A 267 -20.63 10.06 9.01
N LEU A 268 -20.82 11.20 8.33
CA LEU A 268 -20.23 12.48 8.76
C LEU A 268 -20.92 13.06 10.00
N GLN A 269 -22.24 12.88 10.12
CA GLN A 269 -23.01 13.33 11.29
C GLN A 269 -22.69 12.52 12.55
N GLU A 270 -22.45 11.22 12.39
CA GLU A 270 -22.10 10.30 13.47
C GLU A 270 -20.61 10.32 13.84
N ALA A 271 -19.76 10.95 13.02
CA ALA A 271 -18.33 10.99 13.23
C ALA A 271 -17.94 11.76 14.50
N ASP A 272 -17.08 11.15 15.31
CA ASP A 272 -16.51 11.74 16.50
C ASP A 272 -15.20 12.49 16.17
N PHE A 273 -15.27 13.82 16.26
CA PHE A 273 -14.13 14.73 16.15
C PHE A 273 -13.55 15.12 17.51
N GLY A 274 -14.08 14.60 18.61
CA GLY A 274 -13.76 15.01 19.97
C GLY A 274 -14.37 16.36 20.36
N ALA A 275 -13.90 16.91 21.48
CA ALA A 275 -14.36 18.18 22.01
C ALA A 275 -13.80 19.37 21.20
N TYR A 276 -14.69 20.28 20.80
CA TYR A 276 -14.33 21.51 20.08
C TYR A 276 -13.30 22.34 20.85
N GLY A 277 -12.30 22.88 20.15
CA GLY A 277 -11.23 23.69 20.72
C GLY A 277 -10.11 22.87 21.37
N HIS A 278 -10.24 21.54 21.48
CA HIS A 278 -9.19 20.68 22.02
C HIS A 278 -8.09 20.38 21.00
N CYS A 279 -8.43 20.34 19.70
CA CYS A 279 -7.49 20.12 18.62
C CYS A 279 -7.89 20.96 17.40
N LEU A 280 -7.19 22.08 17.20
CA LEU A 280 -7.47 23.02 16.10
C LEU A 280 -7.46 22.33 14.73
N ALA A 281 -6.53 21.39 14.50
CA ALA A 281 -6.44 20.66 13.23
C ALA A 281 -7.68 19.79 12.95
N LEU A 282 -8.28 19.19 14.00
CA LEU A 282 -9.52 18.44 13.86
C LEU A 282 -10.73 19.35 13.70
N ASP A 283 -10.75 20.50 14.38
CA ASP A 283 -11.79 21.50 14.20
C ASP A 283 -11.79 22.02 12.75
N GLU A 284 -10.61 22.39 12.23
CA GLU A 284 -10.44 22.83 10.83
C GLU A 284 -10.86 21.74 9.83
N LEU A 285 -10.51 20.48 10.10
CA LEU A 285 -10.95 19.36 9.29
C LEU A 285 -12.48 19.24 9.30
N LYS A 286 -13.11 19.25 10.49
CA LYS A 286 -14.57 19.20 10.63
C LYS A 286 -15.25 20.30 9.83
N TRP A 287 -14.78 21.55 9.96
CA TRP A 287 -15.31 22.68 9.21
C TRP A 287 -15.16 22.48 7.69
N ALA A 288 -13.99 22.02 7.22
CA ALA A 288 -13.76 21.75 5.80
C ALA A 288 -14.70 20.68 5.22
N LEU A 289 -15.08 19.68 6.02
CA LEU A 289 -15.99 18.62 5.62
C LEU A 289 -17.46 19.05 5.65
N MET A 290 -17.85 19.87 6.63
CA MET A 290 -19.24 20.33 6.82
C MET A 290 -19.61 21.50 5.90
N LEU A 291 -18.71 22.46 5.70
CA LEU A 291 -18.96 23.68 4.91
C LEU A 291 -18.74 23.48 3.40
N GLY A 292 -18.07 22.39 3.00
CA GLY A 292 -17.78 22.08 1.60
C GLY A 292 -18.91 21.36 0.88
N ARG A 293 -20.12 21.32 1.45
CA ARG A 293 -21.32 20.72 0.88
C ARG A 293 -22.22 21.75 0.22
#